data_AF-A0A950V6Z2-F1
#
_entry.id   AF-A0A950V6Z2-F1
#
_cell.length_a   1.000
_cell.length_b   1.000
_cell.length_c   1.000
_cell.angle_alpha   90.00
_cell.angle_beta   90.00
_cell.angle_gamma   90.00
#
_symmetry.space_group_name_H-M   'P 1'
#
loop_
_entity.id
_entity.type
_entity.pdbx_description
1 polymer ?
#
loop_
_entity_poly.entity_id
_entity_poly.type
_entity_poly.pdbx_seq_one_letter_code
_entity_poly.pdbx_strand_id
1 'polypeptide(L)'
;ATGPATRDGKMIVGHVTWWSQTLAEQTNVMLDIKPERGHRMLIQSYPGGIESGTDWYQNDAGMVLTETTIRQSPFNIEGTPVAFRARRAIQYGGNVDEVVEQLGTRNNGLYTNEWIIADAKTNEIAMYELGTNHTKLWRSSKNEWFGDTPGFYWGNNNAKDLAVNLEYHPDPRGEPEYIPYVPRIRDLAWQDLYARNRGNIDEQFAFLAFRTAPLVSATTMDAKVATADMANHFMVWAAIGRPNQSVWTGNSAPNHGLYPGGYHLFDGQRPQAGRAAESLAEQHNESSSRRAEYKDRLWKGWVLPASHADIWFVAGSAKYYQILRSGEVDRAIDNENVMYRGLKLCPDDAIVRFRREETRGVLFLDSLRRKMGDEAFFKLMSEFFATNTTKAVTAQSFLERAGVAFNFTEPEPGPVFLMDDITRRLNNAAIVYGTVLEQGTNRYAAEQLQSRYRESAQTEVPIRKDFEVSDDELRHRDVIFIGRPETNSALAAWSSKIGLDYQNRLFRMDGKTYASERSGLAYAAQNPLDGTKMVVVYAGNDPLSTVRSLDANTEAPFSVLEAGNVQKARGL
;
A
#
# COMPACT_ATOMS: atom_id res chain seq x y z
N ALA A 1 13.41 -0.93 -16.86
CA ALA A 1 14.61 -0.08 -16.79
C ALA A 1 15.39 -0.19 -18.10
N THR A 2 16.16 0.84 -18.48
CA THR A 2 17.02 0.86 -19.68
C THR A 2 18.11 1.95 -19.55
N GLY A 3 19.08 1.97 -20.47
CA GLY A 3 20.03 3.06 -20.65
C GLY A 3 20.77 3.44 -19.36
N PRO A 4 20.70 4.70 -18.88
CA PRO A 4 21.48 5.16 -17.72
C PRO A 4 21.11 4.47 -16.40
N ALA A 5 19.98 3.76 -16.35
CA ALA A 5 19.57 3.02 -15.17
C ALA A 5 20.18 1.61 -15.10
N THR A 6 20.50 0.99 -16.24
CA THR A 6 20.90 -0.42 -16.32
C THR A 6 22.40 -0.60 -16.50
N ARG A 7 22.91 -1.76 -16.07
CA ARG A 7 24.35 -2.05 -16.06
C ARG A 7 24.98 -2.06 -17.45
N ASP A 8 24.25 -2.58 -18.43
CA ASP A 8 24.71 -2.77 -19.81
C ASP A 8 24.03 -1.81 -20.80
N GLY A 9 23.23 -0.86 -20.30
CA GLY A 9 22.44 0.06 -21.10
C GLY A 9 21.24 -0.57 -21.81
N LYS A 10 21.02 -1.88 -21.68
CA LYS A 10 19.91 -2.61 -22.31
C LYS A 10 18.68 -2.62 -21.42
N MET A 11 17.53 -2.97 -21.99
CA MET A 11 16.29 -3.05 -21.25
C MET A 11 16.23 -4.27 -20.32
N ILE A 12 15.59 -4.09 -19.17
CA ILE A 12 15.05 -5.15 -18.32
C ILE A 12 13.65 -4.76 -17.85
N VAL A 13 12.76 -5.74 -17.83
CA VAL A 13 11.37 -5.60 -17.39
C VAL A 13 11.01 -6.75 -16.45
N GLY A 14 10.15 -6.47 -15.48
CA GLY A 14 9.65 -7.49 -14.58
C GLY A 14 8.28 -7.12 -14.02
N HIS A 15 7.59 -8.11 -13.47
CA HIS A 15 6.25 -7.97 -12.93
C HIS A 15 5.96 -8.99 -11.83
N VAL A 16 5.14 -8.60 -10.84
CA VAL A 16 4.60 -9.47 -9.79
C VAL A 16 3.10 -9.26 -9.69
N THR A 17 2.34 -10.34 -9.68
CA THR A 17 0.87 -10.27 -9.59
C THR A 17 0.41 -10.39 -8.15
N TRP A 18 -0.52 -9.52 -7.76
CA TRP A 18 -1.20 -9.56 -6.47
C TRP A 18 -2.67 -9.92 -6.68
N TRP A 19 -3.10 -11.08 -6.20
CA TRP A 19 -4.45 -11.57 -6.46
C TRP A 19 -5.09 -12.29 -5.27
N SER A 20 -6.30 -12.81 -5.41
CA SER A 20 -6.93 -13.64 -4.39
C SER A 20 -6.36 -15.06 -4.44
N GLN A 21 -6.33 -15.73 -3.30
CA GLN A 21 -5.75 -17.06 -3.20
C GLN A 21 -6.37 -18.08 -4.18
N THR A 22 -7.70 -18.05 -4.32
CA THR A 22 -8.45 -18.98 -5.18
C THR A 22 -7.97 -18.94 -6.63
N LEU A 23 -7.64 -17.75 -7.14
CA LEU A 23 -7.17 -17.60 -8.51
C LEU A 23 -5.65 -17.84 -8.61
N ALA A 24 -4.90 -17.49 -7.57
CA ALA A 24 -3.45 -17.66 -7.52
C ALA A 24 -3.02 -19.13 -7.71
N GLU A 25 -3.69 -20.08 -7.07
CA GLU A 25 -3.35 -21.52 -7.15
C GLU A 25 -3.53 -22.10 -8.56
N GLN A 26 -4.38 -21.49 -9.38
CA GLN A 26 -4.70 -21.94 -10.73
C GLN A 26 -3.88 -21.23 -11.81
N THR A 27 -3.19 -20.13 -11.47
CA THR A 27 -2.55 -19.24 -12.44
C THR A 27 -1.05 -19.56 -12.60
N ASN A 28 -0.77 -20.83 -12.89
CA ASN A 28 0.58 -21.38 -13.02
C ASN A 28 0.91 -21.85 -14.45
N VAL A 29 0.18 -21.34 -15.44
CA VAL A 29 0.33 -21.74 -16.85
C VAL A 29 1.02 -20.63 -17.64
N MET A 30 1.99 -21.02 -18.47
CA MET A 30 2.58 -20.16 -19.49
C MET A 30 2.16 -20.69 -20.86
N LEU A 31 1.39 -19.91 -21.61
CA LEU A 31 0.89 -20.28 -22.92
C LEU A 31 1.85 -19.79 -24.00
N ASP A 32 2.36 -20.72 -24.81
CA ASP A 32 3.09 -20.44 -26.04
C ASP A 32 2.14 -20.61 -27.23
N ILE A 33 1.83 -19.51 -27.90
CA ILE A 33 0.77 -19.44 -28.91
C ILE A 33 1.37 -18.98 -30.23
N LYS A 34 1.30 -19.83 -31.25
CA LYS A 34 1.59 -19.47 -32.63
C LYS A 34 0.27 -19.22 -33.40
N PRO A 35 -0.16 -17.96 -33.58
CA PRO A 35 -1.37 -17.70 -34.35
C PRO A 35 -1.13 -17.90 -35.85
N GLU A 36 -2.23 -18.00 -36.62
CA GLU A 36 -2.16 -18.02 -38.09
C GLU A 36 -1.68 -16.67 -38.68
N ARG A 37 -1.98 -15.57 -37.98
CA ARG A 37 -1.61 -14.20 -38.36
C ARG A 37 -1.13 -13.41 -37.14
N GLY A 38 -0.13 -12.56 -37.33
CA GLY A 38 0.54 -11.83 -36.26
C GLY A 38 1.73 -12.60 -35.69
N HIS A 39 2.23 -12.11 -34.57
CA HIS A 39 3.42 -12.61 -33.87
C HIS A 39 3.08 -13.84 -33.03
N ARG A 40 4.03 -14.79 -32.91
CA ARG A 40 4.01 -15.81 -31.85
C ARG A 40 4.08 -15.10 -30.50
N MET A 41 3.32 -15.58 -29.52
CA MET A 41 3.21 -14.96 -28.20
C MET A 41 3.53 -15.94 -27.08
N LEU A 42 4.11 -15.44 -26.00
CA LEU A 42 4.25 -16.13 -24.72
C LEU A 42 3.49 -15.33 -23.66
N ILE A 43 2.49 -15.92 -23.02
CA ILE A 43 1.64 -15.23 -22.04
C ILE A 43 1.49 -16.07 -20.77
N GLN A 44 1.65 -15.47 -19.60
CA GLN A 44 1.25 -16.16 -18.37
C GLN A 44 -0.27 -16.10 -18.30
N SER A 45 -0.98 -17.18 -18.00
CA SER A 45 -2.44 -17.17 -17.94
C SER A 45 -2.97 -18.12 -16.87
N TYR A 46 -4.29 -18.19 -16.79
CA TYR A 46 -5.07 -19.09 -15.96
C TYR A 46 -5.92 -20.02 -16.84
N PRO A 47 -6.41 -21.15 -16.32
CA PRO A 47 -7.31 -22.04 -17.04
C PRO A 47 -8.48 -21.29 -17.69
N GLY A 48 -8.62 -21.44 -19.02
CA GLY A 48 -9.64 -20.75 -19.81
C GLY A 48 -9.33 -19.29 -20.17
N GLY A 49 -8.22 -18.74 -19.69
CA GLY A 49 -7.75 -17.40 -20.04
C GLY A 49 -7.39 -17.29 -21.53
N ILE A 50 -7.99 -16.31 -22.21
CA ILE A 50 -7.63 -15.92 -23.58
C ILE A 50 -6.68 -14.71 -23.60
N GLU A 51 -6.46 -14.11 -22.44
CA GLU A 51 -5.49 -13.07 -22.15
C GLU A 51 -4.57 -13.53 -21.00
N SER A 52 -3.68 -12.67 -20.51
CA SER A 52 -2.92 -12.96 -19.31
C SER A 52 -3.74 -12.74 -18.04
N GLY A 53 -4.36 -11.57 -17.93
CA GLY A 53 -5.11 -11.07 -16.78
C GLY A 53 -4.27 -10.84 -15.51
N THR A 54 -2.97 -11.18 -15.52
CA THR A 54 -2.09 -11.11 -14.35
C THR A 54 -1.33 -9.80 -14.19
N ASP A 55 -0.65 -9.18 -15.16
CA ASP A 55 -0.45 -9.48 -16.59
C ASP A 55 1.03 -9.67 -17.01
N TRP A 56 1.33 -10.66 -17.87
CA TRP A 56 2.61 -10.80 -18.57
C TRP A 56 2.44 -11.33 -19.99
N TYR A 57 2.98 -10.59 -20.96
CA TYR A 57 2.92 -10.90 -22.38
C TYR A 57 4.29 -10.68 -23.06
N GLN A 58 4.68 -11.56 -23.98
CA GLN A 58 5.83 -11.40 -24.88
C GLN A 58 5.49 -11.82 -26.31
N ASN A 59 6.23 -11.34 -27.31
CA ASN A 59 6.12 -11.81 -28.69
C ASN A 59 7.45 -11.96 -29.45
N ASP A 60 7.40 -12.55 -30.66
CA ASP A 60 8.58 -12.78 -31.51
C ASP A 60 9.15 -11.49 -32.14
N ALA A 61 8.45 -10.36 -32.00
CA ALA A 61 8.99 -9.07 -32.34
C ALA A 61 9.94 -8.52 -31.26
N GLY A 62 10.02 -9.15 -30.08
CA GLY A 62 10.81 -8.68 -28.95
C GLY A 62 10.03 -7.74 -28.02
N MET A 63 8.71 -7.63 -28.18
CA MET A 63 7.88 -6.82 -27.29
C MET A 63 7.58 -7.58 -26.00
N VAL A 64 7.66 -6.88 -24.87
CA VAL A 64 7.14 -7.32 -23.57
C VAL A 64 6.11 -6.30 -23.10
N LEU A 65 4.98 -6.78 -22.62
CA LEU A 65 3.88 -5.97 -22.10
C LEU A 65 3.44 -6.53 -20.73
N THR A 66 3.26 -5.63 -19.77
CA THR A 66 2.77 -5.94 -18.42
C THR A 66 2.07 -4.71 -17.85
N GLU A 67 1.30 -4.85 -16.78
CA GLU A 67 0.62 -3.70 -16.17
C GLU A 67 0.52 -3.80 -14.65
N THR A 68 0.12 -2.69 -14.05
CA THR A 68 -0.55 -2.71 -12.75
C THR A 68 -1.85 -1.93 -12.83
N THR A 69 -2.90 -2.51 -12.25
CA THR A 69 -4.23 -1.93 -12.30
C THR A 69 -4.31 -0.64 -11.51
N ILE A 70 -4.77 0.43 -12.14
CA ILE A 70 -5.05 1.70 -11.46
C ILE A 70 -6.55 1.78 -11.15
N ARG A 71 -7.01 2.87 -10.51
CA ARG A 71 -8.43 2.97 -10.16
C ARG A 71 -9.29 2.94 -11.43
N GLN A 72 -10.49 2.37 -11.32
CA GLN A 72 -11.41 2.21 -12.43
C GLN A 72 -11.89 3.57 -12.94
N SER A 73 -11.69 3.83 -14.23
CA SER A 73 -12.25 4.97 -14.98
C SER A 73 -13.67 4.67 -15.51
N PRO A 74 -14.42 5.63 -16.09
CA PRO A 74 -15.80 5.44 -16.52
C PRO A 74 -15.98 4.32 -17.55
N PHE A 75 -17.08 3.57 -17.49
CA PHE A 75 -17.32 2.53 -18.47
C PHE A 75 -17.91 3.10 -19.78
N ASN A 76 -17.28 2.76 -20.91
CA ASN A 76 -17.85 2.96 -22.24
C ASN A 76 -18.40 1.64 -22.79
N ILE A 77 -19.73 1.48 -22.83
CA ILE A 77 -20.42 0.26 -23.26
C ILE A 77 -20.17 -0.11 -24.72
N GLU A 78 -19.87 0.86 -25.57
CA GLU A 78 -19.55 0.64 -27.00
C GLU A 78 -18.07 0.28 -27.22
N GLY A 79 -17.27 0.29 -26.15
CA GLY A 79 -15.86 -0.07 -26.18
C GLY A 79 -15.63 -1.58 -26.22
N THR A 80 -14.37 -1.94 -26.42
CA THR A 80 -13.85 -3.30 -26.48
C THR A 80 -13.13 -3.63 -25.16
N PRO A 81 -13.39 -4.81 -24.56
CA PRO A 81 -12.76 -5.23 -23.31
C PRO A 81 -11.23 -5.32 -23.39
N VAL A 82 -10.55 -5.09 -22.27
CA VAL A 82 -9.10 -5.17 -22.18
C VAL A 82 -8.56 -6.53 -22.61
N ALA A 83 -9.25 -7.62 -22.29
CA ALA A 83 -8.87 -8.98 -22.67
C ALA A 83 -8.61 -9.12 -24.17
N PHE A 84 -9.44 -8.48 -24.97
CA PHE A 84 -9.29 -8.49 -26.41
C PHE A 84 -8.22 -7.50 -26.87
N ARG A 85 -8.17 -6.28 -26.28
CA ARG A 85 -7.21 -5.24 -26.66
C ARG A 85 -5.77 -5.62 -26.32
N ALA A 86 -5.49 -6.10 -25.11
CA ALA A 86 -4.17 -6.56 -24.68
C ALA A 86 -3.70 -7.77 -25.52
N ARG A 87 -4.58 -8.73 -25.77
CA ARG A 87 -4.28 -9.86 -26.65
C ARG A 87 -3.95 -9.41 -28.08
N ARG A 88 -4.68 -8.45 -28.63
CA ARG A 88 -4.37 -7.88 -29.94
C ARG A 88 -3.07 -7.09 -29.95
N ALA A 89 -2.81 -6.32 -28.90
CA ALA A 89 -1.60 -5.53 -28.78
C ALA A 89 -0.36 -6.40 -28.84
N ILE A 90 -0.32 -7.51 -28.12
CA ILE A 90 0.83 -8.42 -28.19
C ILE A 90 0.85 -9.26 -29.48
N GLN A 91 -0.31 -9.62 -30.03
CA GLN A 91 -0.37 -10.42 -31.26
C GLN A 91 0.03 -9.63 -32.51
N TYR A 92 -0.29 -8.34 -32.57
CA TYR A 92 -0.12 -7.53 -33.79
C TYR A 92 0.85 -6.37 -33.64
N GLY A 93 1.29 -6.04 -32.43
CA GLY A 93 2.24 -4.95 -32.19
C GLY A 93 3.69 -5.41 -32.29
N GLY A 94 4.44 -4.79 -33.20
CA GLY A 94 5.88 -5.02 -33.39
C GLY A 94 6.79 -3.94 -32.78
N ASN A 95 6.21 -2.88 -32.23
CA ASN A 95 6.89 -1.76 -31.58
C ASN A 95 5.96 -1.06 -30.56
N VAL A 96 6.48 -0.09 -29.81
CA VAL A 96 5.72 0.65 -28.78
C VAL A 96 4.50 1.36 -29.35
N ASP A 97 4.59 1.97 -30.54
CA ASP A 97 3.50 2.73 -31.15
C ASP A 97 2.31 1.83 -31.51
N GLU A 98 2.59 0.69 -32.14
CA GLU A 98 1.56 -0.28 -32.51
C GLU A 98 0.91 -0.93 -31.27
N VAL A 99 1.69 -1.23 -30.23
CA VAL A 99 1.15 -1.75 -28.96
C VAL A 99 0.21 -0.73 -28.33
N VAL A 100 0.60 0.54 -28.26
CA VAL A 100 -0.25 1.63 -27.73
C VAL A 100 -1.52 1.80 -28.57
N GLU A 101 -1.42 1.77 -29.89
CA GLU A 101 -2.58 1.88 -30.79
C GLU A 101 -3.58 0.74 -30.56
N GLN A 102 -3.12 -0.51 -30.49
CA GLN A 102 -4.00 -1.66 -30.26
C GLN A 102 -4.65 -1.59 -28.87
N LEU A 103 -3.90 -1.17 -27.84
CA LEU A 103 -4.45 -1.00 -26.48
C LEU A 103 -5.51 0.11 -26.41
N GLY A 104 -5.29 1.24 -27.10
CA GLY A 104 -6.21 2.38 -27.07
C GLY A 104 -7.44 2.23 -27.97
N THR A 105 -7.37 1.37 -28.99
CA THR A 105 -8.44 1.22 -29.98
C THR A 105 -9.75 0.76 -29.32
N ARG A 106 -10.80 1.58 -29.47
CA ARG A 106 -12.12 1.35 -28.87
C ARG A 106 -12.03 1.01 -27.38
N ASN A 107 -11.19 1.69 -26.60
CA ASN A 107 -11.11 1.43 -25.17
C ASN A 107 -12.49 1.53 -24.47
N ASN A 108 -12.82 0.55 -23.62
CA ASN A 108 -14.05 0.56 -22.82
C ASN A 108 -13.86 1.08 -21.39
N GLY A 109 -12.62 1.37 -20.98
CA GLY A 109 -12.30 1.87 -19.65
C GLY A 109 -12.18 0.80 -18.57
N LEU A 110 -12.84 -0.36 -18.70
CA LEU A 110 -12.80 -1.43 -17.69
C LEU A 110 -11.40 -2.03 -17.57
N TYR A 111 -11.03 -2.35 -16.33
CA TYR A 111 -9.69 -2.81 -15.97
C TYR A 111 -8.66 -1.74 -16.42
N THR A 112 -8.83 -0.54 -15.85
CA THR A 112 -7.98 0.62 -16.16
C THR A 112 -6.57 0.37 -15.62
N ASN A 113 -5.56 0.47 -16.49
CA ASN A 113 -4.22 -0.03 -16.18
C ASN A 113 -3.13 1.01 -16.49
N GLU A 114 -2.06 0.96 -15.71
CA GLU A 114 -0.75 1.55 -16.05
C GLU A 114 0.10 0.45 -16.68
N TRP A 115 0.32 0.53 -17.98
CA TRP A 115 1.07 -0.46 -18.75
C TRP A 115 2.55 -0.11 -18.80
N ILE A 116 3.40 -1.10 -18.60
CA ILE A 116 4.83 -1.04 -18.90
C ILE A 116 5.08 -1.83 -20.18
N ILE A 117 5.70 -1.15 -21.15
CA ILE A 117 6.01 -1.69 -22.48
C ILE A 117 7.52 -1.67 -22.64
N ALA A 118 8.11 -2.79 -23.08
CA ALA A 118 9.53 -2.87 -23.40
C ALA A 118 9.73 -3.47 -24.78
N ASP A 119 10.56 -2.83 -25.59
CA ASP A 119 11.01 -3.29 -26.89
C ASP A 119 12.47 -3.75 -26.78
N ALA A 120 12.67 -5.07 -26.88
CA ALA A 120 13.98 -5.70 -26.75
C ALA A 120 14.93 -5.44 -27.91
N LYS A 121 14.43 -5.02 -29.09
CA LYS A 121 15.27 -4.75 -30.27
C LYS A 121 15.86 -3.35 -30.20
N THR A 122 15.09 -2.39 -29.71
CA THR A 122 15.50 -0.98 -29.60
C THR A 122 15.99 -0.61 -28.20
N ASN A 123 15.74 -1.46 -27.20
CA ASN A 123 15.89 -1.16 -25.76
C ASN A 123 15.00 0.01 -25.30
N GLU A 124 13.98 0.38 -26.08
CA GLU A 124 12.98 1.35 -25.67
C GLU A 124 12.08 0.75 -24.59
N ILE A 125 11.89 1.49 -23.50
CA ILE A 125 10.81 1.27 -22.54
C ILE A 125 9.82 2.44 -22.57
N ALA A 126 8.56 2.15 -22.27
CA ALA A 126 7.50 3.13 -22.11
C ALA A 126 6.58 2.78 -20.93
N MET A 127 5.93 3.81 -20.39
CA MET A 127 4.88 3.71 -19.38
C MET A 127 3.63 4.38 -19.94
N TYR A 128 2.51 3.66 -19.94
CA TYR A 128 1.28 4.07 -20.59
C TYR A 128 0.09 3.94 -19.64
N GLU A 129 -0.36 5.08 -19.12
CA GLU A 129 -1.60 5.15 -18.35
C GLU A 129 -2.77 5.31 -19.32
N LEU A 130 -3.68 4.34 -19.28
CA LEU A 130 -4.82 4.25 -20.19
C LEU A 130 -6.12 4.38 -19.40
N GLY A 131 -6.57 5.63 -19.20
CA GLY A 131 -7.94 5.95 -18.81
C GLY A 131 -8.93 5.69 -19.96
N THR A 132 -10.21 5.95 -19.73
CA THR A 132 -11.25 5.76 -20.74
C THR A 132 -11.16 6.78 -21.86
N ASN A 133 -10.97 8.05 -21.50
CA ASN A 133 -10.97 9.18 -22.44
C ASN A 133 -9.58 9.86 -22.54
N HIS A 134 -8.79 9.76 -21.50
CA HIS A 134 -7.48 10.37 -21.33
C HIS A 134 -6.42 9.29 -21.18
N THR A 135 -5.26 9.57 -21.76
CA THR A 135 -4.12 8.68 -21.70
C THR A 135 -2.85 9.49 -21.55
N LYS A 136 -1.84 8.89 -20.95
CA LYS A 136 -0.51 9.47 -20.86
C LYS A 136 0.54 8.43 -21.15
N LEU A 137 1.38 8.73 -22.14
CA LEU A 137 2.51 7.91 -22.54
C LEU A 137 3.80 8.67 -22.21
N TRP A 138 4.70 8.01 -21.48
CA TRP A 138 6.08 8.45 -21.29
C TRP A 138 7.00 7.47 -22.02
N ARG A 139 7.96 7.99 -22.80
CA ARG A 139 8.88 7.17 -23.60
C ARG A 139 10.33 7.49 -23.30
N SER A 140 11.11 6.43 -23.10
CA SER A 140 12.57 6.53 -22.98
C SER A 140 13.22 7.08 -24.25
N SER A 141 12.70 6.76 -25.44
CA SER A 141 13.17 7.29 -26.74
C SER A 141 13.02 8.81 -26.87
N LYS A 142 12.12 9.41 -26.07
CA LYS A 142 11.87 10.85 -26.00
C LYS A 142 12.52 11.50 -24.76
N ASN A 143 13.28 10.74 -23.99
CA ASN A 143 13.87 11.17 -22.71
C ASN A 143 12.81 11.73 -21.73
N GLU A 144 11.62 11.16 -21.74
CA GLU A 144 10.53 11.53 -20.85
C GLU A 144 10.62 10.65 -19.61
N TRP A 145 10.66 11.22 -18.40
CA TRP A 145 10.76 10.44 -17.16
C TRP A 145 9.83 11.01 -16.12
N PHE A 146 9.08 10.14 -15.44
CA PHE A 146 8.28 10.54 -14.29
C PHE A 146 9.13 10.49 -13.02
N GLY A 147 8.99 11.47 -12.13
CA GLY A 147 9.61 11.43 -10.79
C GLY A 147 11.14 11.49 -10.77
N ASP A 148 11.77 12.10 -11.77
CA ASP A 148 13.24 12.24 -11.88
C ASP A 148 14.00 10.90 -11.83
N THR A 149 13.47 9.88 -12.51
CA THR A 149 14.10 8.55 -12.62
C THR A 149 14.55 8.23 -14.05
N PRO A 150 15.57 8.91 -14.59
CA PRO A 150 16.05 8.64 -15.95
C PRO A 150 16.42 7.17 -16.15
N GLY A 151 15.88 6.55 -17.19
CA GLY A 151 16.06 5.12 -17.51
C GLY A 151 15.13 4.17 -16.76
N PHE A 152 14.21 4.66 -15.93
CA PHE A 152 13.41 3.80 -15.05
C PHE A 152 11.95 4.23 -14.97
N TYR A 153 11.04 3.26 -15.06
CA TYR A 153 9.61 3.40 -14.81
C TYR A 153 9.18 2.32 -13.83
N TRP A 154 8.16 2.61 -13.03
CA TRP A 154 7.55 1.65 -12.12
C TRP A 154 6.03 1.73 -12.17
N GLY A 155 5.41 0.56 -12.17
CA GLY A 155 3.98 0.39 -11.92
C GLY A 155 3.73 -0.13 -10.51
N ASN A 156 2.73 0.42 -9.83
CA ASN A 156 2.37 0.04 -8.45
C ASN A 156 0.94 0.44 -8.06
N ASN A 157 -0.01 0.35 -9.01
CA ASN A 157 -1.42 0.66 -8.79
C ASN A 157 -1.66 2.13 -8.32
N ASN A 158 -0.82 3.08 -8.74
CA ASN A 158 -0.92 4.50 -8.39
C ASN A 158 -0.68 5.38 -9.63
N ALA A 159 -1.77 5.84 -10.24
CA ALA A 159 -1.71 6.64 -11.46
C ALA A 159 -1.09 8.02 -11.21
N LYS A 160 -0.22 8.41 -12.12
CA LYS A 160 0.68 9.56 -12.09
C LYS A 160 0.12 10.76 -12.85
N ASP A 161 -0.62 10.53 -13.93
CA ASP A 161 -1.19 11.58 -14.75
C ASP A 161 -2.48 12.15 -14.14
N LEU A 162 -2.56 13.48 -14.07
CA LEU A 162 -3.72 14.16 -13.51
C LEU A 162 -4.97 13.98 -14.37
N ALA A 163 -4.87 14.01 -15.70
CA ALA A 163 -6.03 13.87 -16.58
C ALA A 163 -6.65 12.47 -16.47
N VAL A 164 -5.82 11.44 -16.32
CA VAL A 164 -6.29 10.08 -16.01
C VAL A 164 -6.94 10.02 -14.62
N ASN A 165 -6.31 10.60 -13.60
CA ASN A 165 -6.87 10.63 -12.24
C ASN A 165 -8.22 11.37 -12.16
N LEU A 166 -8.44 12.40 -12.96
CA LEU A 166 -9.71 13.16 -13.00
C LEU A 166 -10.89 12.30 -13.48
N GLU A 167 -10.64 11.24 -14.25
CA GLU A 167 -11.70 10.33 -14.68
C GLU A 167 -12.31 9.52 -13.53
N TYR A 168 -11.60 9.38 -12.41
CA TYR A 168 -12.08 8.65 -11.24
C TYR A 168 -13.21 9.37 -10.49
N HIS A 169 -13.42 10.65 -10.81
CA HIS A 169 -14.41 11.53 -10.19
C HIS A 169 -15.29 12.23 -11.24
N PRO A 170 -16.03 11.47 -12.06
CA PRO A 170 -16.80 12.04 -13.16
C PRO A 170 -18.02 12.85 -12.70
N ASP A 171 -18.51 12.62 -11.47
CA ASP A 171 -19.61 13.40 -10.90
C ASP A 171 -19.08 14.70 -10.27
N PRO A 172 -19.38 15.88 -10.82
CA PRO A 172 -19.02 17.16 -10.22
C PRO A 172 -19.74 17.43 -8.88
N ARG A 173 -20.68 16.57 -8.46
CA ARG A 173 -21.33 16.62 -7.15
C ARG A 173 -20.96 15.42 -6.26
N GLY A 174 -19.95 14.66 -6.64
CA GLY A 174 -19.41 13.55 -5.86
C GLY A 174 -18.83 13.99 -4.53
N GLU A 175 -18.40 13.02 -3.72
CA GLU A 175 -17.70 13.31 -2.47
C GLU A 175 -16.33 13.97 -2.77
N PRO A 176 -15.85 14.89 -1.92
CA PRO A 176 -14.53 15.49 -2.09
C PRO A 176 -13.42 14.44 -1.92
N GLU A 177 -12.45 14.44 -2.84
CA GLU A 177 -11.24 13.64 -2.77
C GLU A 177 -10.04 14.47 -3.24
N TYR A 178 -8.85 14.20 -2.71
CA TYR A 178 -7.61 14.73 -3.28
C TYR A 178 -7.21 13.89 -4.50
N ILE A 179 -7.35 14.47 -5.69
CA ILE A 179 -7.18 13.80 -6.99
C ILE A 179 -5.73 13.76 -7.49
N PRO A 180 -4.89 14.80 -7.33
CA PRO A 180 -3.52 14.78 -7.86
C PRO A 180 -2.66 13.63 -7.30
N TYR A 181 -1.64 13.23 -8.06
CA TYR A 181 -0.70 12.19 -7.64
C TYR A 181 -0.07 12.51 -6.28
N VAL A 182 -0.09 11.52 -5.39
CA VAL A 182 0.68 11.49 -4.15
C VAL A 182 1.43 10.16 -4.14
N PRO A 183 2.76 10.16 -3.95
CA PRO A 183 3.48 8.90 -3.83
C PRO A 183 2.94 8.09 -2.65
N ARG A 184 2.94 6.77 -2.79
CA ARG A 184 2.61 5.81 -1.72
C ARG A 184 3.86 5.05 -1.33
N ILE A 185 3.76 4.21 -0.31
CA ILE A 185 4.92 3.50 0.25
C ILE A 185 5.70 2.67 -0.80
N ARG A 186 5.00 2.10 -1.80
CA ARG A 186 5.65 1.40 -2.91
C ARG A 186 6.33 2.34 -3.90
N ASP A 187 5.84 3.56 -4.11
CA ASP A 187 6.51 4.56 -4.95
C ASP A 187 7.86 4.91 -4.34
N LEU A 188 7.89 5.23 -3.04
CA LEU A 188 9.13 5.54 -2.34
C LEU A 188 10.09 4.34 -2.32
N ALA A 189 9.58 3.11 -2.15
CA ALA A 189 10.41 1.90 -2.20
C ALA A 189 11.05 1.70 -3.58
N TRP A 190 10.30 1.92 -4.67
CA TRP A 190 10.85 1.88 -6.03
C TRP A 190 11.90 2.97 -6.26
N GLN A 191 11.62 4.19 -5.81
CA GLN A 191 12.54 5.32 -5.95
C GLN A 191 13.84 5.14 -5.14
N ASP A 192 13.75 4.62 -3.91
CA ASP A 192 14.91 4.32 -3.07
C ASP A 192 15.75 3.18 -3.68
N LEU A 193 15.13 2.09 -4.13
CA LEU A 193 15.83 1.02 -4.83
C LEU A 193 16.49 1.53 -6.12
N TYR A 194 15.80 2.35 -6.90
CA TYR A 194 16.36 2.99 -8.09
C TYR A 194 17.58 3.85 -7.71
N ALA A 195 17.46 4.74 -6.73
CA ALA A 195 18.54 5.64 -6.32
C ALA A 195 19.81 4.89 -5.90
N ARG A 196 19.66 3.76 -5.19
CA ARG A 196 20.78 2.91 -4.74
C ARG A 196 21.42 2.08 -5.86
N ASN A 197 20.68 1.80 -6.93
CA ASN A 197 21.10 0.86 -7.96
C ASN A 197 21.22 1.47 -9.36
N ARG A 198 20.97 2.78 -9.54
CA ARG A 198 21.01 3.40 -10.87
C ARG A 198 22.38 3.15 -11.53
N GLY A 199 22.35 2.74 -12.79
CA GLY A 199 23.53 2.34 -13.56
C GLY A 199 24.01 0.91 -13.29
N ASN A 200 23.36 0.18 -12.38
CA ASN A 200 23.69 -1.20 -12.02
C ASN A 200 22.48 -2.14 -12.07
N ILE A 201 21.32 -1.69 -12.58
CA ILE A 201 20.11 -2.51 -12.65
C ILE A 201 20.30 -3.65 -13.67
N ASP A 202 20.06 -4.88 -13.22
CA ASP A 202 20.08 -6.15 -13.97
C ASP A 202 19.03 -7.13 -13.39
N GLU A 203 19.08 -8.44 -13.73
CA GLU A 203 18.11 -9.41 -13.19
C GLU A 203 18.16 -9.54 -11.66
N GLN A 204 19.33 -9.36 -11.05
CA GLN A 204 19.49 -9.44 -9.60
C GLN A 204 18.75 -8.30 -8.90
N PHE A 205 18.73 -7.10 -9.52
CA PHE A 205 17.88 -6.00 -9.06
C PHE A 205 16.40 -6.39 -9.06
N ALA A 206 15.92 -7.05 -10.12
CA ALA A 206 14.52 -7.47 -10.20
C ALA A 206 14.18 -8.51 -9.13
N PHE A 207 15.04 -9.51 -8.91
CA PHE A 207 14.87 -10.50 -7.85
C PHE A 207 14.90 -9.87 -6.45
N LEU A 208 15.78 -8.90 -6.22
CA LEU A 208 15.82 -8.12 -4.98
C LEU A 208 14.51 -7.35 -4.79
N ALA A 209 14.05 -6.61 -5.79
CA ALA A 209 12.83 -5.82 -5.70
C ALA A 209 11.62 -6.71 -5.38
N PHE A 210 11.45 -7.83 -6.09
CA PHE A 210 10.29 -8.71 -5.96
C PHE A 210 10.27 -9.58 -4.70
N ARG A 211 11.37 -9.66 -3.95
CA ARG A 211 11.40 -10.30 -2.63
C ARG A 211 11.37 -9.30 -1.45
N THR A 212 11.37 -8.00 -1.72
CA THR A 212 11.50 -6.96 -0.70
C THR A 212 10.15 -6.31 -0.41
N ALA A 213 9.70 -6.36 0.84
CA ALA A 213 8.51 -5.62 1.26
C ALA A 213 8.79 -4.10 1.19
N PRO A 214 7.84 -3.26 0.74
CA PRO A 214 6.43 -3.56 0.44
C PRO A 214 6.16 -3.89 -1.05
N LEU A 215 7.17 -4.20 -1.85
CA LEU A 215 7.00 -4.57 -3.27
C LEU A 215 6.52 -6.02 -3.44
N VAL A 216 6.74 -6.86 -2.42
CA VAL A 216 6.03 -8.12 -2.20
C VAL A 216 4.97 -7.96 -1.10
N SER A 217 3.80 -8.60 -1.27
CA SER A 217 2.68 -8.59 -0.33
C SER A 217 2.23 -10.01 0.02
N ALA A 218 1.33 -10.10 1.02
CA ALA A 218 0.66 -11.35 1.37
C ALA A 218 -0.10 -11.99 0.21
N THR A 219 -0.52 -11.18 -0.77
CA THR A 219 -1.29 -11.59 -1.94
C THR A 219 -0.45 -11.74 -3.20
N THR A 220 0.87 -11.55 -3.12
CA THR A 220 1.77 -11.82 -4.25
C THR A 220 1.74 -13.31 -4.57
N MET A 221 1.59 -13.64 -5.85
CA MET A 221 1.44 -15.03 -6.30
C MET A 221 2.51 -15.49 -7.28
N ASP A 222 3.27 -14.57 -7.86
CA ASP A 222 4.32 -14.90 -8.83
C ASP A 222 5.39 -13.80 -8.93
N ALA A 223 6.38 -14.04 -9.78
CA ALA A 223 7.22 -13.01 -10.38
C ALA A 223 7.66 -13.40 -11.77
N LYS A 224 7.83 -12.42 -12.66
CA LYS A 224 8.31 -12.58 -14.04
C LYS A 224 9.40 -11.56 -14.33
N VAL A 225 10.50 -11.96 -14.95
CA VAL A 225 11.65 -11.08 -15.30
C VAL A 225 12.20 -11.47 -16.66
N ALA A 226 12.43 -10.48 -17.52
CA ALA A 226 13.12 -10.67 -18.80
C ALA A 226 14.04 -9.49 -19.11
N THR A 227 15.24 -9.79 -19.60
CA THR A 227 16.15 -8.83 -20.23
C THR A 227 15.87 -8.72 -21.73
N ALA A 228 16.49 -7.74 -22.39
CA ALA A 228 16.50 -7.63 -23.86
C ALA A 228 16.87 -8.95 -24.55
N ASP A 229 17.96 -9.58 -24.13
CA ASP A 229 18.44 -10.81 -24.75
C ASP A 229 17.45 -11.95 -24.52
N MET A 230 16.88 -12.07 -23.32
CA MET A 230 15.85 -13.08 -23.02
C MET A 230 14.57 -12.90 -23.85
N ALA A 231 14.04 -11.68 -23.91
CA ALA A 231 12.80 -11.38 -24.65
C ALA A 231 12.96 -11.67 -26.15
N ASN A 232 14.11 -11.34 -26.75
CA ASN A 232 14.42 -11.68 -28.15
C ASN A 232 14.49 -13.20 -28.43
N HIS A 233 14.59 -14.03 -27.40
CA HIS A 233 14.66 -15.49 -27.50
C HIS A 233 13.47 -16.22 -26.84
N PHE A 234 12.37 -15.52 -26.52
CA PHE A 234 11.20 -16.09 -25.80
C PHE A 234 11.57 -16.74 -24.48
N MET A 235 12.40 -16.05 -23.70
CA MET A 235 12.82 -16.51 -22.39
C MET A 235 12.24 -15.59 -21.31
N VAL A 236 11.82 -16.19 -20.20
CA VAL A 236 11.40 -15.46 -19.01
C VAL A 236 11.79 -16.25 -17.76
N TRP A 237 12.36 -15.56 -16.78
CA TRP A 237 12.45 -16.08 -15.43
C TRP A 237 11.09 -15.91 -14.79
N ALA A 238 10.45 -17.00 -14.38
CA ALA A 238 9.22 -16.92 -13.63
C ALA A 238 9.26 -17.77 -12.36
N ALA A 239 8.74 -17.21 -11.27
CA ALA A 239 8.48 -17.91 -10.03
C ALA A 239 6.96 -18.01 -9.83
N ILE A 240 6.47 -19.19 -9.51
CA ILE A 240 5.10 -19.41 -9.04
C ILE A 240 5.16 -19.58 -7.52
N GLY A 241 4.34 -18.81 -6.80
CA GLY A 241 4.53 -18.58 -5.37
C GLY A 241 5.26 -17.29 -5.06
N ARG A 242 5.26 -16.90 -3.78
CA ARG A 242 5.86 -15.63 -3.36
C ARG A 242 7.38 -15.65 -3.58
N PRO A 243 7.97 -14.64 -4.27
CA PRO A 243 9.40 -14.60 -4.57
C PRO A 243 10.30 -14.46 -3.33
N ASN A 244 9.76 -14.05 -2.19
CA ASN A 244 10.45 -14.02 -0.91
C ASN A 244 10.50 -15.39 -0.20
N GLN A 245 10.07 -16.47 -0.87
CA GLN A 245 10.05 -17.84 -0.36
C GLN A 245 9.11 -18.08 0.83
N SER A 246 8.26 -17.12 1.17
CA SER A 246 7.23 -17.32 2.17
C SER A 246 6.05 -18.13 1.61
N VAL A 247 5.43 -18.92 2.48
CA VAL A 247 4.30 -19.79 2.13
C VAL A 247 2.99 -19.04 2.27
N TRP A 248 2.09 -19.21 1.29
CA TRP A 248 0.69 -18.87 1.42
C TRP A 248 -0.10 -20.09 1.83
N THR A 249 -0.49 -20.17 3.10
CA THR A 249 -1.30 -21.27 3.62
C THR A 249 -2.76 -21.11 3.22
N GLY A 250 -3.39 -22.20 2.76
CA GLY A 250 -4.83 -22.28 2.57
C GLY A 250 -5.63 -22.18 3.85
N ASN A 251 -6.74 -21.46 3.82
CA ASN A 251 -7.66 -21.33 4.95
C ASN A 251 -8.69 -22.48 5.01
N SER A 252 -8.95 -23.17 3.89
CA SER A 252 -9.83 -24.34 3.78
C SER A 252 -9.82 -24.91 2.35
N ALA A 253 -10.21 -26.18 2.18
CA ALA A 253 -10.44 -26.75 0.85
C ALA A 253 -11.52 -25.95 0.09
N PRO A 254 -11.37 -25.72 -1.22
CA PRO A 254 -10.37 -26.28 -2.13
C PRO A 254 -9.04 -25.51 -2.22
N ASN A 255 -8.84 -24.45 -1.42
CA ASN A 255 -7.63 -23.65 -1.44
C ASN A 255 -6.54 -24.30 -0.57
N HIS A 256 -5.53 -24.89 -1.20
CA HIS A 256 -4.50 -25.68 -0.52
C HIS A 256 -3.26 -24.86 -0.13
N GLY A 257 -3.16 -23.63 -0.62
CA GLY A 257 -2.01 -22.76 -0.47
C GLY A 257 -1.10 -22.73 -1.69
N LEU A 258 -0.27 -21.70 -1.74
CA LEU A 258 0.76 -21.50 -2.75
C LEU A 258 2.14 -21.62 -2.10
N TYR A 259 2.93 -22.58 -2.58
CA TYR A 259 4.25 -22.90 -2.05
C TYR A 259 5.32 -22.50 -3.07
N PRO A 260 6.28 -21.66 -2.69
CA PRO A 260 7.25 -21.13 -3.63
C PRO A 260 8.25 -22.19 -4.09
N GLY A 261 8.31 -22.44 -5.40
CA GLY A 261 9.30 -23.32 -6.03
C GLY A 261 10.63 -22.64 -6.40
N GLY A 262 10.68 -21.30 -6.28
CA GLY A 262 11.78 -20.49 -6.79
C GLY A 262 11.59 -20.11 -8.27
N TYR A 263 12.58 -19.41 -8.83
CA TYR A 263 12.57 -19.01 -10.23
C TYR A 263 12.95 -20.18 -11.14
N HIS A 264 12.16 -20.36 -12.19
CA HIS A 264 12.42 -21.27 -13.29
C HIS A 264 12.51 -20.49 -14.60
N LEU A 265 13.35 -20.98 -15.51
CA LEU A 265 13.45 -20.42 -16.84
C LEU A 265 12.40 -21.09 -17.72
N PHE A 266 11.48 -20.30 -18.25
CA PHE A 266 10.56 -20.75 -19.28
C PHE A 266 11.14 -20.39 -20.63
N ASP A 267 11.27 -21.40 -21.50
CA ASP A 267 11.65 -21.26 -22.90
C ASP A 267 10.53 -21.77 -23.82
N GLY A 268 10.34 -21.12 -24.97
CA GLY A 268 9.32 -21.54 -25.94
C GLY A 268 9.72 -22.78 -26.73
N GLN A 269 9.71 -23.98 -26.13
CA GLN A 269 9.84 -25.25 -26.86
C GLN A 269 8.51 -25.77 -27.41
N ARG A 270 8.50 -26.34 -28.63
CA ARG A 270 7.29 -26.79 -29.37
C ARG A 270 6.46 -27.80 -28.56
N PRO A 271 5.22 -27.47 -28.13
CA PRO A 271 4.39 -28.40 -27.38
C PRO A 271 3.56 -29.35 -28.28
N GLN A 272 3.47 -30.62 -27.88
CA GLN A 272 2.50 -31.61 -28.37
C GLN A 272 1.13 -31.38 -27.71
N ALA A 273 0.05 -31.52 -28.49
CA ALA A 273 -1.30 -31.11 -28.10
C ALA A 273 -2.01 -32.07 -27.13
N GLY A 274 -2.56 -31.52 -26.04
CA GLY A 274 -3.46 -32.21 -25.10
C GLY A 274 -4.77 -31.43 -24.91
N ARG A 275 -5.90 -32.14 -24.85
CA ARG A 275 -7.28 -31.63 -24.87
C ARG A 275 -7.78 -31.12 -23.50
N ALA A 276 -8.67 -30.12 -23.57
CA ALA A 276 -9.30 -29.42 -22.47
C ALA A 276 -10.59 -30.09 -21.93
N ALA A 277 -11.02 -29.69 -20.73
CA ALA A 277 -12.34 -29.95 -20.15
C ALA A 277 -12.85 -28.73 -19.32
N GLU A 278 -14.18 -28.64 -19.16
CA GLU A 278 -15.01 -27.44 -18.88
C GLU A 278 -15.41 -27.19 -17.40
N SER A 279 -16.05 -26.01 -17.20
CA SER A 279 -16.29 -25.16 -16.00
C SER A 279 -17.51 -25.44 -15.10
N LEU A 280 -17.59 -24.82 -13.91
CA LEU A 280 -18.82 -24.29 -13.24
C LEU A 280 -18.52 -23.15 -12.23
N ALA A 281 -19.53 -22.31 -11.89
CA ALA A 281 -19.45 -20.98 -11.23
C ALA A 281 -20.23 -20.85 -9.89
N GLU A 282 -19.92 -19.84 -9.05
CA GLU A 282 -20.70 -19.44 -7.85
C GLU A 282 -20.75 -17.91 -7.58
N GLN A 283 -21.75 -17.48 -6.77
CA GLN A 283 -22.21 -16.11 -6.47
C GLN A 283 -21.70 -15.54 -5.12
N HIS A 284 -21.63 -14.20 -5.02
CA HIS A 284 -21.27 -13.43 -3.81
C HIS A 284 -22.47 -12.70 -3.17
N ASN A 285 -22.40 -12.48 -1.85
CA ASN A 285 -23.35 -11.69 -1.06
C ASN A 285 -22.66 -10.51 -0.34
N GLU A 286 -23.36 -9.38 -0.25
CA GLU A 286 -22.90 -8.09 0.30
C GLU A 286 -23.08 -7.95 1.82
N SER A 287 -22.25 -7.10 2.44
CA SER A 287 -22.33 -6.72 3.85
C SER A 287 -22.92 -5.32 4.06
N SER A 288 -23.74 -5.15 5.10
CA SER A 288 -24.43 -3.90 5.44
C SER A 288 -23.61 -2.97 6.37
N SER A 289 -23.67 -1.67 6.10
CA SER A 289 -23.02 -0.61 6.90
C SER A 289 -23.99 0.09 7.85
N ARG A 290 -23.52 0.44 9.06
CA ARG A 290 -24.23 1.29 10.03
C ARG A 290 -24.29 2.76 9.56
N ARG A 291 -25.31 3.46 10.05
CA ARG A 291 -25.68 4.84 9.66
C ARG A 291 -24.87 5.86 10.46
N ALA A 292 -24.27 6.84 9.78
CA ALA A 292 -23.46 7.91 10.36
C ALA A 292 -24.25 9.20 10.60
N GLU A 293 -23.88 9.94 11.66
CA GLU A 293 -24.62 11.03 12.28
C GLU A 293 -24.70 12.34 11.46
N TYR A 294 -23.73 12.61 10.57
CA TYR A 294 -23.68 13.84 9.76
C TYR A 294 -23.94 13.65 8.26
N LYS A 295 -24.20 12.42 7.80
CA LYS A 295 -24.18 12.04 6.37
C LYS A 295 -25.03 12.95 5.47
N ASP A 296 -26.18 13.40 5.95
CA ASP A 296 -27.14 14.18 5.16
C ASP A 296 -26.81 15.69 5.09
N ARG A 297 -25.78 16.14 5.83
CA ARG A 297 -25.42 17.57 5.97
C ARG A 297 -24.08 17.93 5.32
N LEU A 298 -23.34 16.94 4.80
CA LEU A 298 -22.01 17.17 4.22
C LEU A 298 -22.11 17.81 2.82
N TRP A 299 -21.09 18.59 2.47
CA TRP A 299 -21.00 19.28 1.19
C TRP A 299 -20.78 18.31 0.03
N LYS A 300 -21.00 18.80 -1.20
CA LYS A 300 -20.85 18.02 -2.43
C LYS A 300 -19.93 18.73 -3.41
N GLY A 301 -19.28 17.96 -4.26
CA GLY A 301 -18.29 18.42 -5.22
C GLY A 301 -16.87 18.31 -4.69
N TRP A 302 -15.93 18.47 -5.60
CA TRP A 302 -14.50 18.36 -5.35
C TRP A 302 -13.77 19.53 -6.04
N VAL A 303 -12.60 19.89 -5.54
CA VAL A 303 -11.78 20.99 -6.06
C VAL A 303 -10.35 20.53 -6.27
N LEU A 304 -9.57 21.23 -7.08
CA LEU A 304 -8.15 20.98 -7.28
C LEU A 304 -7.31 22.05 -6.57
N PRO A 305 -6.11 21.72 -6.08
CA PRO A 305 -5.20 22.75 -5.60
C PRO A 305 -4.68 23.57 -6.79
N ALA A 306 -4.67 24.90 -6.69
CA ALA A 306 -4.03 25.76 -7.69
C ALA A 306 -2.49 25.62 -7.65
N SER A 307 -1.93 25.31 -6.48
CA SER A 307 -0.50 25.11 -6.25
C SER A 307 -0.26 24.21 -5.03
N HIS A 308 1.01 23.85 -4.77
CA HIS A 308 1.38 23.13 -3.54
C HIS A 308 0.99 23.86 -2.25
N ALA A 309 0.89 25.19 -2.26
CA ALA A 309 0.46 25.97 -1.10
C ALA A 309 -1.00 25.73 -0.71
N ASP A 310 -1.80 25.17 -1.62
CA ASP A 310 -3.24 24.96 -1.46
C ASP A 310 -3.60 23.52 -1.03
N ILE A 311 -2.60 22.63 -0.96
CA ILE A 311 -2.78 21.21 -0.60
C ILE A 311 -3.48 21.07 0.75
N TRP A 312 -3.09 21.89 1.74
CA TRP A 312 -3.66 21.77 3.08
C TRP A 312 -5.19 21.88 3.06
N PHE A 313 -5.73 22.80 2.27
CA PHE A 313 -7.16 23.02 2.20
C PHE A 313 -7.86 21.92 1.39
N VAL A 314 -7.32 21.58 0.22
CA VAL A 314 -7.96 20.60 -0.68
C VAL A 314 -7.89 19.19 -0.10
N ALA A 315 -6.71 18.74 0.32
CA ALA A 315 -6.54 17.42 0.95
C ALA A 315 -7.22 17.38 2.32
N GLY A 316 -7.03 18.42 3.14
CA GLY A 316 -7.61 18.49 4.48
C GLY A 316 -9.14 18.48 4.47
N SER A 317 -9.78 19.19 3.55
CA SER A 317 -11.25 19.15 3.41
C SER A 317 -11.75 17.77 2.96
N ALA A 318 -11.10 17.14 1.99
CA ALA A 318 -11.44 15.77 1.57
C ALA A 318 -11.31 14.76 2.72
N LYS A 319 -10.21 14.81 3.48
CA LYS A 319 -10.00 13.93 4.64
C LYS A 319 -10.99 14.23 5.76
N TYR A 320 -11.26 15.50 6.04
CA TYR A 320 -12.18 15.89 7.10
C TYR A 320 -13.63 15.51 6.78
N TYR A 321 -14.03 15.56 5.49
CA TYR A 321 -15.30 14.99 5.03
C TYR A 321 -15.44 13.52 5.45
N GLN A 322 -14.39 12.71 5.23
CA GLN A 322 -14.38 11.29 5.60
C GLN A 322 -14.45 11.08 7.12
N ILE A 323 -13.77 11.93 7.90
CA ILE A 323 -13.85 11.92 9.37
C ILE A 323 -15.28 12.20 9.84
N LEU A 324 -15.92 13.26 9.33
CA LEU A 324 -17.30 13.61 9.67
C LEU A 324 -18.29 12.51 9.25
N ARG A 325 -18.02 11.84 8.13
CA ARG A 325 -18.82 10.69 7.65
C ARG A 325 -18.67 9.44 8.52
N SER A 326 -17.57 9.28 9.26
CA SER A 326 -17.35 8.10 10.11
C SER A 326 -18.24 8.07 11.37
N GLY A 327 -18.68 9.24 11.86
CA GLY A 327 -19.45 9.39 13.09
C GLY A 327 -18.62 9.41 14.38
N GLU A 328 -17.31 9.16 14.33
CA GLU A 328 -16.43 9.13 15.51
C GLU A 328 -15.45 10.33 15.50
N VAL A 329 -16.01 11.53 15.39
CA VAL A 329 -15.26 12.75 15.05
C VAL A 329 -14.17 13.08 16.07
N ASP A 330 -14.50 13.17 17.36
CA ASP A 330 -13.52 13.56 18.38
C ASP A 330 -12.32 12.59 18.44
N ARG A 331 -12.59 11.27 18.43
CA ARG A 331 -11.53 10.25 18.39
C ARG A 331 -10.67 10.36 17.14
N ALA A 332 -11.28 10.56 15.98
CA ALA A 332 -10.55 10.72 14.73
C ALA A 332 -9.67 11.99 14.75
N ILE A 333 -10.16 13.10 15.31
CA ILE A 333 -9.38 14.32 15.48
C ILE A 333 -8.21 14.12 16.45
N ASP A 334 -8.40 13.38 17.55
CA ASP A 334 -7.31 13.01 18.45
C ASP A 334 -6.23 12.18 17.73
N ASN A 335 -6.63 11.25 16.88
CA ASN A 335 -5.69 10.49 16.04
C ASN A 335 -4.92 11.38 15.05
N GLU A 336 -5.58 12.39 14.47
CA GLU A 336 -4.91 13.38 13.60
C GLU A 336 -3.92 14.26 14.38
N ASN A 337 -4.21 14.60 15.65
CA ASN A 337 -3.25 15.28 16.52
C ASN A 337 -2.01 14.41 16.79
N VAL A 338 -2.19 13.11 17.06
CA VAL A 338 -1.09 12.15 17.22
C VAL A 338 -0.26 12.05 15.93
N MET A 339 -0.94 11.89 14.78
CA MET A 339 -0.31 11.82 13.46
C MET A 339 0.52 13.07 13.16
N TYR A 340 -0.01 14.27 13.39
CA TYR A 340 0.71 15.52 13.15
C TYR A 340 2.03 15.57 13.94
N ARG A 341 1.99 15.21 15.23
CA ARG A 341 3.19 15.17 16.07
C ARG A 341 4.20 14.13 15.56
N GLY A 342 3.72 12.94 15.20
CA GLY A 342 4.55 11.86 14.66
C GLY A 342 5.25 12.23 13.35
N LEU A 343 4.54 12.90 12.43
CA LEU A 343 5.09 13.35 11.15
C LEU A 343 6.28 14.31 11.30
N LYS A 344 6.37 15.07 12.41
CA LYS A 344 7.52 15.95 12.69
C LYS A 344 8.81 15.19 13.01
N LEU A 345 8.69 13.90 13.34
CA LEU A 345 9.80 13.02 13.69
C LEU A 345 10.27 12.17 12.49
N CYS A 346 9.46 12.09 11.44
CA CYS A 346 9.77 11.33 10.24
C CYS A 346 10.75 12.11 9.34
N PRO A 347 11.56 11.41 8.52
CA PRO A 347 12.32 12.03 7.45
C PRO A 347 11.41 12.86 6.54
N ASP A 348 11.92 13.99 6.05
CA ASP A 348 11.15 14.88 5.18
C ASP A 348 11.11 14.34 3.75
N ASP A 349 10.19 13.40 3.50
CA ASP A 349 9.88 12.86 2.18
C ASP A 349 8.55 13.39 1.63
N ALA A 350 8.23 13.03 0.38
CA ALA A 350 7.03 13.52 -0.31
C ALA A 350 5.72 13.05 0.36
N ILE A 351 5.68 11.86 0.97
CA ILE A 351 4.51 11.37 1.72
C ILE A 351 4.34 12.19 2.99
N VAL A 352 5.43 12.38 3.75
CA VAL A 352 5.42 13.13 5.01
C VAL A 352 5.01 14.59 4.78
N ARG A 353 5.54 15.23 3.75
CA ARG A 353 5.15 16.60 3.36
C ARG A 353 3.66 16.70 3.04
N PHE A 354 3.15 15.79 2.21
CA PHE A 354 1.73 15.77 1.85
C PHE A 354 0.83 15.54 3.07
N ARG A 355 1.12 14.50 3.86
CA ARG A 355 0.34 14.16 5.06
C ARG A 355 0.34 15.28 6.09
N ARG A 356 1.47 15.99 6.24
CA ARG A 356 1.55 17.15 7.14
C ARG A 356 0.59 18.26 6.70
N GLU A 357 0.52 18.57 5.41
CA GLU A 357 -0.43 19.58 4.91
C GLU A 357 -1.88 19.09 5.03
N GLU A 358 -2.19 17.84 4.67
CA GLU A 358 -3.52 17.24 4.83
C GLU A 358 -4.00 17.33 6.29
N THR A 359 -3.19 16.85 7.24
CA THR A 359 -3.53 16.87 8.67
C THR A 359 -3.66 18.31 9.20
N ARG A 360 -2.80 19.25 8.78
CA ARG A 360 -2.97 20.68 9.13
C ARG A 360 -4.34 21.21 8.71
N GLY A 361 -4.79 20.86 7.51
CA GLY A 361 -6.09 21.27 7.02
C GLY A 361 -7.25 20.64 7.76
N VAL A 362 -7.17 19.36 8.10
CA VAL A 362 -8.18 18.68 8.94
C VAL A 362 -8.34 19.41 10.27
N LEU A 363 -7.24 19.62 10.99
CA LEU A 363 -7.24 20.25 12.31
C LEU A 363 -7.72 21.71 12.25
N PHE A 364 -7.32 22.44 11.21
CA PHE A 364 -7.82 23.80 10.98
C PHE A 364 -9.34 23.82 10.74
N LEU A 365 -9.86 22.93 9.89
CA LEU A 365 -11.28 22.87 9.56
C LEU A 365 -12.14 22.41 10.74
N ASP A 366 -11.64 21.51 11.59
CA ASP A 366 -12.32 21.15 12.84
C ASP A 366 -12.35 22.32 13.84
N SER A 367 -11.21 23.01 14.03
CA SER A 367 -11.15 24.23 14.84
C SER A 367 -12.14 25.29 14.35
N LEU A 368 -12.23 25.48 13.02
CA LEU A 368 -13.15 26.42 12.40
C LEU A 368 -14.60 26.00 12.63
N ARG A 369 -14.95 24.72 12.42
CA ARG A 369 -16.30 24.18 12.70
C ARG A 369 -16.71 24.42 14.14
N ARG A 370 -15.84 24.09 15.11
CA ARG A 370 -16.13 24.28 16.55
C ARG A 370 -16.34 25.76 16.92
N LYS A 371 -15.60 26.68 16.29
CA LYS A 371 -15.75 28.13 16.52
C LYS A 371 -17.01 28.71 15.89
N MET A 372 -17.36 28.28 14.67
CA MET A 372 -18.51 28.81 13.92
C MET A 372 -19.84 28.13 14.30
N GLY A 373 -19.78 26.92 14.84
CA GLY A 373 -20.92 26.02 14.96
C GLY A 373 -21.20 25.25 13.66
N ASP A 374 -21.76 24.05 13.81
CA ASP A 374 -21.98 23.11 12.70
C ASP A 374 -22.79 23.69 11.54
N GLU A 375 -23.88 24.42 11.82
CA GLU A 375 -24.78 24.94 10.79
C GLU A 375 -24.08 25.94 9.87
N ALA A 376 -23.41 26.94 10.44
CA ALA A 376 -22.68 27.95 9.68
C ALA A 376 -21.52 27.32 8.91
N PHE A 377 -20.80 26.36 9.52
CA PHE A 377 -19.70 25.66 8.87
C PHE A 377 -20.16 24.84 7.66
N PHE A 378 -21.19 24.01 7.81
CA PHE A 378 -21.67 23.17 6.69
C PHE A 378 -22.26 24.00 5.55
N LYS A 379 -22.91 25.14 5.88
CA LYS A 379 -23.36 26.09 4.86
C LYS A 379 -22.18 26.70 4.09
N LEU A 380 -21.15 27.17 4.78
CA LEU A 380 -19.92 27.72 4.18
C LEU A 380 -19.27 26.70 3.23
N MET A 381 -19.05 25.47 3.70
CA MET A 381 -18.43 24.41 2.88
C MET A 381 -19.30 24.09 1.67
N SER A 382 -20.61 23.96 1.85
CA SER A 382 -21.55 23.65 0.75
C SER A 382 -21.56 24.72 -0.32
N GLU A 383 -21.64 26.01 0.06
CA GLU A 383 -21.62 27.13 -0.90
C GLU A 383 -20.27 27.24 -1.63
N PHE A 384 -19.16 27.08 -0.90
CA PHE A 384 -17.83 27.17 -1.48
C PHE A 384 -17.61 26.06 -2.52
N PHE A 385 -17.90 24.80 -2.17
CA PHE A 385 -17.72 23.67 -3.08
C PHE A 385 -18.71 23.71 -4.24
N ALA A 386 -19.97 24.12 -4.04
CA ALA A 386 -20.93 24.27 -5.13
C ALA A 386 -20.47 25.31 -6.17
N THR A 387 -19.84 26.40 -5.74
CA THR A 387 -19.34 27.46 -6.63
C THR A 387 -18.07 27.06 -7.38
N ASN A 388 -17.24 26.24 -6.74
CA ASN A 388 -15.89 25.93 -7.19
C ASN A 388 -15.69 24.50 -7.68
N THR A 389 -16.73 23.67 -7.68
CA THR A 389 -16.59 22.26 -8.04
C THR A 389 -15.88 22.08 -9.38
N THR A 390 -14.99 21.10 -9.46
CA THR A 390 -14.10 20.75 -10.59
C THR A 390 -13.03 21.79 -10.94
N LYS A 391 -12.95 22.92 -10.21
CA LYS A 391 -11.99 24.00 -10.50
C LYS A 391 -10.76 23.91 -9.60
N ALA A 392 -9.65 24.45 -10.09
CA ALA A 392 -8.52 24.79 -9.25
C ALA A 392 -8.89 25.97 -8.33
N VAL A 393 -8.58 25.85 -7.03
CA VAL A 393 -8.83 26.88 -6.02
C VAL A 393 -7.57 27.18 -5.23
N THR A 394 -7.50 28.39 -4.70
CA THR A 394 -6.49 28.75 -3.70
C THR A 394 -7.06 28.57 -2.29
N ALA A 395 -6.23 28.19 -1.34
CA ALA A 395 -6.60 28.21 0.07
C ALA A 395 -7.00 29.62 0.53
N GLN A 396 -6.36 30.64 -0.05
CA GLN A 396 -6.67 32.05 0.21
C GLN A 396 -8.11 32.41 -0.17
N SER A 397 -8.64 31.94 -1.31
CA SER A 397 -10.03 32.25 -1.69
C SER A 397 -11.06 31.63 -0.74
N PHE A 398 -10.74 30.46 -0.15
CA PHE A 398 -11.56 29.88 0.91
C PHE A 398 -11.52 30.73 2.19
N LEU A 399 -10.33 31.15 2.61
CA LEU A 399 -10.16 31.99 3.81
C LEU A 399 -10.91 33.33 3.70
N GLU A 400 -10.84 33.98 2.53
CA GLU A 400 -11.60 35.19 2.22
C GLU A 400 -13.11 34.97 2.28
N ARG A 401 -13.59 33.84 1.73
CA ARG A 401 -15.02 33.48 1.80
C ARG A 401 -15.47 33.17 3.23
N ALA A 402 -14.62 32.54 4.02
CA ALA A 402 -14.87 32.21 5.41
C ALA A 402 -14.74 33.44 6.34
N GLY A 403 -14.09 34.51 5.88
CA GLY A 403 -13.81 35.72 6.68
C GLY A 403 -12.82 35.46 7.82
N VAL A 404 -11.89 34.51 7.64
CA VAL A 404 -10.90 34.13 8.66
C VAL A 404 -9.48 34.15 8.10
N ALA A 405 -8.49 34.35 8.98
CA ALA A 405 -7.09 34.13 8.64
C ALA A 405 -6.69 32.67 8.91
N PHE A 406 -5.67 32.18 8.19
CA PHE A 406 -5.11 30.87 8.47
C PHE A 406 -4.21 30.91 9.72
N ASN A 407 -4.84 30.72 10.88
CA ASN A 407 -4.16 30.63 12.17
C ASN A 407 -4.15 29.16 12.62
N PHE A 408 -3.25 28.36 12.05
CA PHE A 408 -3.04 26.99 12.50
C PHE A 408 -2.26 26.99 13.82
N THR A 409 -2.88 26.46 14.87
CA THR A 409 -2.23 26.18 16.15
C THR A 409 -1.75 24.74 16.13
N GLU A 410 -0.46 24.51 16.37
CA GLU A 410 0.05 23.15 16.52
C GLU A 410 -0.63 22.44 17.70
N PRO A 411 -0.87 21.12 17.61
CA PRO A 411 -1.36 20.33 18.73
C PRO A 411 -0.42 20.46 19.94
N GLU A 412 -0.99 20.60 21.13
CA GLU A 412 -0.25 20.57 22.40
C GLU A 412 0.62 19.31 22.52
N PRO A 413 1.69 19.28 23.33
CA PRO A 413 2.47 18.07 23.56
C PRO A 413 1.61 16.86 23.95
N GLY A 414 1.96 15.68 23.45
CA GLY A 414 1.19 14.46 23.67
C GLY A 414 1.75 13.26 22.91
N PRO A 415 1.03 12.13 22.86
CA PRO A 415 1.47 10.95 22.12
C PRO A 415 1.74 11.28 20.66
N VAL A 416 2.81 10.67 20.12
CA VAL A 416 3.27 10.91 18.74
C VAL A 416 3.14 9.68 17.83
N PHE A 417 2.76 8.53 18.40
CA PHE A 417 2.55 7.29 17.66
C PHE A 417 1.21 6.66 18.04
N LEU A 418 0.56 6.06 17.05
CA LEU A 418 -0.49 5.08 17.23
C LEU A 418 0.13 3.68 17.18
N MET A 419 -0.44 2.70 17.85
CA MET A 419 0.10 1.33 17.82
C MET A 419 0.20 0.78 16.38
N ASP A 420 -0.76 1.11 15.51
CA ASP A 420 -0.77 0.66 14.12
C ASP A 420 0.41 1.19 13.27
N ASP A 421 1.05 2.29 13.69
CA ASP A 421 2.19 2.85 12.95
C ASP A 421 3.38 1.89 12.86
N ILE A 422 3.47 0.91 13.78
CA ILE A 422 4.52 -0.12 13.76
C ILE A 422 4.49 -0.95 12.48
N THR A 423 3.30 -1.15 11.88
CA THR A 423 3.11 -1.99 10.68
C THR A 423 3.87 -1.44 9.47
N ARG A 424 4.10 -0.13 9.42
CA ARG A 424 4.87 0.55 8.35
C ARG A 424 6.35 0.70 8.69
N ARG A 425 6.77 0.27 9.89
CA ARG A 425 8.13 0.41 10.44
C ARG A 425 8.86 -0.92 10.63
N LEU A 426 8.23 -2.04 10.26
CA LEU A 426 8.72 -3.40 10.53
C LEU A 426 10.12 -3.69 9.99
N ASN A 427 10.51 -3.06 8.86
CA ASN A 427 11.84 -3.24 8.27
C ASN A 427 13.00 -2.83 9.22
N ASN A 428 12.73 -1.94 10.18
CA ASN A 428 13.70 -1.48 11.18
C ASN A 428 13.36 -1.95 12.60
N ALA A 429 12.33 -2.78 12.76
CA ALA A 429 11.84 -3.20 14.07
C ALA A 429 12.64 -4.39 14.64
N ALA A 430 12.53 -4.61 15.95
CA ALA A 430 12.87 -5.86 16.62
C ALA A 430 11.85 -6.19 17.71
N ILE A 431 11.52 -7.48 17.84
CA ILE A 431 10.69 -7.99 18.93
C ILE A 431 11.61 -8.41 20.07
N VAL A 432 11.44 -7.84 21.25
CA VAL A 432 12.24 -8.12 22.45
C VAL A 432 11.35 -8.75 23.51
N TYR A 433 11.52 -10.05 23.75
CA TYR A 433 10.66 -10.76 24.69
C TYR A 433 11.34 -10.97 26.05
N GLY A 434 10.52 -10.92 27.10
CA GLY A 434 11.00 -11.04 28.47
C GLY A 434 11.43 -12.45 28.85
N THR A 435 12.57 -12.58 29.53
CA THR A 435 13.10 -13.88 29.97
C THR A 435 13.21 -14.04 31.50
N VAL A 436 12.93 -12.98 32.26
CA VAL A 436 13.05 -12.99 33.74
C VAL A 436 12.01 -13.92 34.38
N LEU A 437 10.77 -13.82 33.91
CA LEU A 437 9.62 -14.64 34.33
C LEU A 437 8.74 -14.92 33.11
N GLU A 438 7.94 -15.99 33.17
CA GLU A 438 6.95 -16.31 32.13
C GLU A 438 7.56 -16.47 30.72
N GLN A 439 8.85 -16.85 30.67
CA GLN A 439 9.66 -16.88 29.44
C GLN A 439 8.99 -17.67 28.31
N GLY A 440 8.40 -18.83 28.62
CA GLY A 440 7.72 -19.66 27.63
C GLY A 440 6.56 -18.92 26.95
N THR A 441 5.77 -18.17 27.71
CA THR A 441 4.65 -17.39 27.18
C THR A 441 5.12 -16.17 26.42
N ASN A 442 6.11 -15.43 26.93
CA ASN A 442 6.63 -14.26 26.23
C ASN A 442 7.27 -14.64 24.88
N ARG A 443 8.01 -15.76 24.86
CA ARG A 443 8.56 -16.32 23.63
C ARG A 443 7.45 -16.71 22.66
N TYR A 444 6.44 -17.44 23.14
CA TYR A 444 5.29 -17.83 22.32
C TYR A 444 4.60 -16.60 21.70
N ALA A 445 4.30 -15.57 22.49
CA ALA A 445 3.68 -14.33 21.99
C ALA A 445 4.57 -13.61 20.96
N ALA A 446 5.89 -13.56 21.17
CA ALA A 446 6.83 -13.01 20.19
C ALA A 446 6.83 -13.79 18.86
N GLU A 447 6.84 -15.12 18.92
CA GLU A 447 6.79 -16.00 17.74
C GLU A 447 5.46 -15.87 16.99
N GLN A 448 4.34 -15.79 17.71
CA GLN A 448 3.02 -15.54 17.10
C GLN A 448 2.99 -14.19 16.38
N LEU A 449 3.50 -13.13 17.02
CA LEU A 449 3.54 -11.81 16.41
C LEU A 449 4.47 -11.75 15.19
N GLN A 450 5.65 -12.38 15.26
CA GLN A 450 6.53 -12.52 14.12
C GLN A 450 5.85 -13.26 12.96
N SER A 451 5.12 -14.36 13.24
CA SER A 451 4.36 -15.08 12.20
C SER A 451 3.33 -14.18 11.54
N ARG A 452 2.54 -13.44 12.35
CA ARG A 452 1.54 -12.47 11.84
C ARG A 452 2.17 -11.43 10.92
N TYR A 453 3.32 -10.86 11.28
CA TYR A 453 4.03 -9.90 10.42
C TYR A 453 4.65 -10.52 9.18
N ARG A 454 5.19 -11.74 9.28
CA ARG A 454 5.69 -12.49 8.12
C ARG A 454 4.56 -12.78 7.13
N GLU A 455 3.38 -13.14 7.63
CA GLU A 455 2.21 -13.46 6.82
C GLU A 455 1.54 -12.23 6.22
N SER A 456 1.33 -11.17 7.00
CA SER A 456 0.58 -9.98 6.55
C SER A 456 1.47 -8.96 5.83
N ALA A 457 2.64 -8.66 6.37
CA ALA A 457 3.52 -7.59 5.92
C ALA A 457 4.75 -8.09 5.17
N GLN A 458 4.88 -9.42 4.98
CA GLN A 458 6.01 -10.05 4.30
C GLN A 458 7.37 -9.68 4.89
N THR A 459 7.38 -9.39 6.19
CA THR A 459 8.56 -8.90 6.90
C THR A 459 8.84 -9.83 8.09
N GLU A 460 10.02 -10.42 8.09
CA GLU A 460 10.49 -11.24 9.21
C GLU A 460 11.19 -10.35 10.24
N VAL A 461 10.43 -9.89 11.23
CA VAL A 461 10.96 -9.04 12.30
C VAL A 461 11.84 -9.88 13.23
N PRO A 462 13.11 -9.51 13.48
CA PRO A 462 13.99 -10.29 14.33
C PRO A 462 13.47 -10.37 15.78
N ILE A 463 13.54 -11.55 16.39
CA ILE A 463 13.25 -11.77 17.80
C ILE A 463 14.57 -11.78 18.59
N ARG A 464 14.60 -11.06 19.70
CA ARG A 464 15.70 -10.99 20.66
C ARG A 464 15.22 -11.32 22.06
N LYS A 465 16.08 -11.92 22.87
CA LYS A 465 15.86 -11.96 24.33
C LYS A 465 16.19 -10.59 24.92
N ASP A 466 15.47 -10.23 25.96
CA ASP A 466 15.67 -8.98 26.71
C ASP A 466 17.12 -8.77 27.20
N PHE A 467 17.86 -9.81 27.58
CA PHE A 467 19.27 -9.67 27.99
C PHE A 467 20.28 -9.68 26.83
N GLU A 468 19.86 -9.99 25.60
CA GLU A 468 20.75 -10.05 24.43
C GLU A 468 20.89 -8.69 23.71
N VAL A 469 19.99 -7.74 24.02
CA VAL A 469 19.97 -6.42 23.39
C VAL A 469 20.80 -5.41 24.17
N SER A 470 21.41 -4.48 23.45
CA SER A 470 22.14 -3.35 24.03
C SER A 470 21.42 -2.03 23.73
N ASP A 471 21.68 -0.99 24.53
CA ASP A 471 21.17 0.35 24.25
C ASP A 471 21.60 0.86 22.86
N ASP A 472 22.77 0.46 22.37
CA ASP A 472 23.24 0.79 21.01
C ASP A 472 22.37 0.14 19.93
N GLU A 473 22.07 -1.16 20.04
CA GLU A 473 21.16 -1.85 19.12
C GLU A 473 19.75 -1.24 19.19
N LEU A 474 19.23 -0.99 20.40
CA LEU A 474 17.88 -0.48 20.58
C LEU A 474 17.72 0.98 20.15
N ARG A 475 18.76 1.81 20.22
CA ARG A 475 18.72 3.21 19.76
C ARG A 475 18.32 3.34 18.29
N HIS A 476 18.80 2.43 17.46
CA HIS A 476 18.60 2.52 16.01
C HIS A 476 17.33 1.81 15.52
N ARG A 477 16.55 1.19 16.41
CA ARG A 477 15.43 0.33 16.08
C ARG A 477 14.10 0.84 16.62
N ASP A 478 13.05 0.47 15.90
CA ASP A 478 11.71 0.40 16.47
C ASP A 478 11.63 -0.87 17.33
N VAL A 479 11.07 -0.80 18.53
CA VAL A 479 11.17 -1.89 19.51
C VAL A 479 9.79 -2.37 19.92
N ILE A 480 9.54 -3.67 19.81
CA ILE A 480 8.30 -4.30 20.25
C ILE A 480 8.60 -5.16 21.46
N PHE A 481 8.29 -4.68 22.67
CA PHE A 481 8.44 -5.45 23.89
C PHE A 481 7.27 -6.41 24.10
N ILE A 482 7.61 -7.66 24.43
CA ILE A 482 6.64 -8.67 24.89
C ILE A 482 6.89 -8.95 26.37
N GLY A 483 5.83 -8.86 27.16
CA GLY A 483 5.85 -9.00 28.61
C GLY A 483 5.78 -7.66 29.33
N ARG A 484 5.69 -7.73 30.65
CA ARG A 484 5.65 -6.58 31.57
C ARG A 484 7.03 -6.33 32.19
N PRO A 485 7.30 -5.18 32.84
CA PRO A 485 8.61 -4.88 33.42
C PRO A 485 9.19 -5.99 34.31
N GLU A 486 8.36 -6.73 35.03
CA GLU A 486 8.81 -7.83 35.90
C GLU A 486 9.20 -9.11 35.13
N THR A 487 8.76 -9.24 33.88
CA THR A 487 9.08 -10.38 33.02
C THR A 487 10.14 -10.04 31.97
N ASN A 488 10.35 -8.75 31.67
CA ASN A 488 11.24 -8.25 30.62
C ASN A 488 12.21 -7.19 31.15
N SER A 489 13.48 -7.57 31.32
CA SER A 489 14.53 -6.73 31.92
C SER A 489 14.86 -5.49 31.09
N ALA A 490 14.83 -5.58 29.76
CA ALA A 490 15.03 -4.44 28.88
C ALA A 490 13.88 -3.43 28.99
N LEU A 491 12.63 -3.91 29.02
CA LEU A 491 11.47 -3.06 29.28
C LEU A 491 11.52 -2.44 30.69
N ALA A 492 11.98 -3.17 31.70
CA ALA A 492 12.12 -2.66 33.06
C ALA A 492 13.05 -1.44 33.13
N ALA A 493 14.13 -1.44 32.35
CA ALA A 493 15.06 -0.32 32.25
C ALA A 493 14.47 0.92 31.55
N TRP A 494 13.38 0.73 30.79
CA TRP A 494 12.76 1.75 29.95
C TRP A 494 11.40 2.22 30.44
N SER A 495 10.68 1.43 31.26
CA SER A 495 9.28 1.66 31.64
C SER A 495 9.01 3.08 32.11
N SER A 496 9.81 3.59 33.07
CA SER A 496 9.69 4.96 33.57
C SER A 496 10.03 6.03 32.52
N LYS A 497 11.01 5.77 31.64
CA LYS A 497 11.44 6.69 30.58
C LYS A 497 10.41 6.85 29.47
N ILE A 498 9.59 5.82 29.26
CA ILE A 498 8.50 5.81 28.28
C ILE A 498 7.13 6.11 28.91
N GLY A 499 7.06 6.48 30.19
CA GLY A 499 5.79 6.81 30.84
C GLY A 499 4.88 5.61 31.15
N LEU A 500 5.42 4.40 31.21
CA LEU A 500 4.69 3.18 31.56
C LEU A 500 4.73 2.93 33.08
N ASP A 501 3.64 3.26 33.78
CA ASP A 501 3.40 2.86 35.18
C ASP A 501 2.80 1.44 35.19
N TYR A 502 3.68 0.43 35.30
CA TYR A 502 3.32 -0.98 35.36
C TYR A 502 4.23 -1.70 36.36
N GLN A 503 3.65 -2.14 37.48
CA GLN A 503 4.34 -2.87 38.54
C GLN A 503 3.38 -3.71 39.37
N ASN A 504 3.87 -4.82 39.91
CA ASN A 504 3.11 -5.77 40.73
C ASN A 504 1.81 -6.25 40.07
N ARG A 505 1.85 -6.54 38.76
CA ARG A 505 0.66 -6.96 37.99
C ARG A 505 -0.49 -5.94 38.08
N LEU A 506 -0.12 -4.67 38.02
CA LEU A 506 -1.03 -3.53 38.02
C LEU A 506 -0.43 -2.47 37.13
N PHE A 507 -1.26 -1.84 36.31
CA PHE A 507 -0.83 -0.70 35.49
C PHE A 507 -1.84 0.44 35.54
N ARG A 508 -1.38 1.64 35.18
CA ARG A 508 -2.23 2.84 35.10
C ARG A 508 -2.23 3.42 33.70
N MET A 509 -3.41 3.71 33.17
CA MET A 509 -3.62 4.40 31.90
C MET A 509 -4.77 5.39 32.06
N ASP A 510 -4.61 6.61 31.54
CA ASP A 510 -5.61 7.69 31.61
C ASP A 510 -6.21 7.90 33.01
N GLY A 511 -5.34 7.90 34.04
CA GLY A 511 -5.75 8.09 35.43
C GLY A 511 -6.52 6.93 36.05
N LYS A 512 -6.78 5.85 35.31
CA LYS A 512 -7.42 4.63 35.80
C LYS A 512 -6.38 3.58 36.15
N THR A 513 -6.64 2.86 37.25
CA THR A 513 -5.82 1.72 37.69
C THR A 513 -6.46 0.40 37.24
N TYR A 514 -5.65 -0.47 36.66
CA TYR A 514 -6.03 -1.79 36.14
C TYR A 514 -5.26 -2.86 36.92
N ALA A 515 -5.95 -3.50 37.86
CA ALA A 515 -5.38 -4.45 38.81
C ALA A 515 -5.98 -5.86 38.70
N SER A 516 -6.85 -6.09 37.71
CA SER A 516 -7.40 -7.42 37.46
C SER A 516 -6.30 -8.31 36.89
N GLU A 517 -6.19 -9.55 37.38
CA GLU A 517 -5.24 -10.53 36.85
C GLU A 517 -5.38 -10.72 35.33
N ARG A 518 -6.59 -10.50 34.80
CA ARG A 518 -6.90 -10.65 33.38
C ARG A 518 -6.80 -9.36 32.57
N SER A 519 -6.29 -8.27 33.14
CA SER A 519 -6.03 -7.05 32.37
C SER A 519 -4.83 -7.25 31.43
N GLY A 520 -5.01 -6.87 30.16
CA GLY A 520 -3.97 -6.78 29.15
C GLY A 520 -3.79 -5.34 28.67
N LEU A 521 -2.61 -5.03 28.18
CA LEU A 521 -2.22 -3.71 27.70
C LEU A 521 -1.44 -3.85 26.38
N ALA A 522 -1.86 -3.08 25.39
CA ALA A 522 -1.02 -2.69 24.28
C ALA A 522 -0.75 -1.19 24.38
N TYR A 523 0.50 -0.76 24.22
CA TYR A 523 0.92 0.62 24.49
C TYR A 523 2.02 1.06 23.52
N ALA A 524 1.87 2.25 22.92
CA ALA A 524 2.85 2.87 22.04
C ALA A 524 3.50 4.10 22.70
N ALA A 525 4.81 4.23 22.52
CA ALA A 525 5.60 5.35 23.03
C ALA A 525 6.77 5.69 22.11
N GLN A 526 7.47 6.77 22.43
CA GLN A 526 8.76 7.09 21.81
C GLN A 526 9.86 6.22 22.42
N ASN A 527 10.81 5.83 21.59
CA ASN A 527 12.05 5.24 22.06
C ASN A 527 12.84 6.30 22.85
N PRO A 528 13.22 6.01 24.11
CA PRO A 528 13.86 6.99 24.99
C PRO A 528 15.30 7.31 24.59
N LEU A 529 15.90 6.53 23.67
CA LEU A 529 17.25 6.74 23.16
C LEU A 529 17.26 7.51 21.83
N ASP A 530 16.22 7.37 21.01
CA ASP A 530 16.00 8.12 19.78
C ASP A 530 14.50 8.34 19.58
N GLY A 531 14.03 9.56 19.85
CA GLY A 531 12.61 9.89 19.80
C GLY A 531 11.95 9.74 18.41
N THR A 532 12.74 9.56 17.34
CA THR A 532 12.22 9.26 15.99
C THR A 532 11.80 7.80 15.82
N LYS A 533 12.22 6.93 16.75
CA LYS A 533 11.87 5.50 16.78
C LYS A 533 10.70 5.25 17.73
N MET A 534 9.95 4.21 17.42
CA MET A 534 8.75 3.81 18.14
C MET A 534 9.05 2.67 19.11
N VAL A 535 8.35 2.65 20.24
CA VAL A 535 8.23 1.50 21.14
C VAL A 535 6.79 1.04 21.15
N VAL A 536 6.56 -0.27 21.04
CA VAL A 536 5.27 -0.93 21.31
C VAL A 536 5.47 -1.92 22.44
N VAL A 537 4.55 -1.95 23.40
CA VAL A 537 4.55 -2.90 24.51
C VAL A 537 3.27 -3.73 24.44
N TYR A 538 3.42 -5.04 24.44
CA TYR A 538 2.34 -6.02 24.60
C TYR A 538 2.53 -6.77 25.91
N ALA A 539 1.66 -6.52 26.88
CA ALA A 539 1.82 -6.99 28.25
C ALA A 539 0.50 -7.37 28.90
N GLY A 540 0.52 -8.32 29.84
CA GLY A 540 -0.64 -8.70 30.64
C GLY A 540 -0.27 -9.01 32.09
N ASN A 541 -1.26 -8.81 32.97
CA ASN A 541 -1.10 -9.07 34.40
C ASN A 541 -0.86 -10.56 34.67
N ASP A 542 -1.27 -11.43 33.73
CA ASP A 542 -0.97 -12.85 33.68
C ASP A 542 -0.41 -13.26 32.29
N PRO A 543 0.07 -14.51 32.14
CA PRO A 543 0.52 -15.05 30.86
C PRO A 543 -0.54 -14.98 29.75
N LEU A 544 -1.80 -15.30 30.06
CA LEU A 544 -2.86 -15.34 29.05
C LEU A 544 -3.14 -13.95 28.47
N SER A 545 -3.28 -12.94 29.31
CA SER A 545 -3.54 -11.56 28.89
C SER A 545 -2.37 -10.93 28.16
N THR A 546 -1.13 -11.40 28.40
CA THR A 546 0.02 -11.02 27.57
C THR A 546 -0.19 -11.48 26.13
N VAL A 547 -0.60 -12.73 25.91
CA VAL A 547 -0.89 -13.25 24.57
C VAL A 547 -2.09 -12.53 23.95
N ARG A 548 -3.18 -12.32 24.71
CA ARG A 548 -4.38 -11.65 24.19
C ARG A 548 -4.15 -10.19 23.86
N SER A 549 -3.17 -9.53 24.46
CA SER A 549 -2.84 -8.13 24.13
C SER A 549 -2.41 -7.95 22.67
N LEU A 550 -1.96 -9.02 21.99
CA LEU A 550 -1.68 -9.00 20.55
C LEU A 550 -2.92 -8.72 19.68
N ASP A 551 -4.12 -8.89 20.25
CA ASP A 551 -5.41 -8.66 19.57
C ASP A 551 -6.03 -7.31 19.97
N ALA A 552 -5.25 -6.43 20.61
CA ALA A 552 -5.66 -5.07 20.96
C ALA A 552 -6.11 -4.26 19.73
N ASN A 553 -7.03 -3.32 19.94
CA ASN A 553 -7.32 -2.30 18.94
C ASN A 553 -6.07 -1.42 18.75
N THR A 554 -5.54 -1.33 17.54
CA THR A 554 -4.30 -0.61 17.22
C THR A 554 -4.52 0.85 16.79
N GLU A 555 -5.76 1.31 16.68
CA GLU A 555 -6.13 2.68 16.23
C GLU A 555 -6.00 3.76 17.32
N ALA A 556 -5.25 3.48 18.39
CA ALA A 556 -5.01 4.39 19.51
C ALA A 556 -3.56 4.28 20.00
N PRO A 557 -3.07 5.25 20.79
CA PRO A 557 -1.75 5.14 21.44
C PRO A 557 -1.68 3.99 22.45
N PHE A 558 -2.80 3.59 23.04
CA PHE A 558 -2.88 2.44 23.93
C PHE A 558 -4.26 1.78 23.86
N SER A 559 -4.32 0.51 24.26
CA SER A 559 -5.56 -0.24 24.40
C SER A 559 -5.48 -1.18 25.59
N VAL A 560 -6.55 -1.19 26.39
CA VAL A 560 -6.67 -2.04 27.58
C VAL A 560 -7.69 -3.14 27.32
N LEU A 561 -7.28 -4.39 27.50
CA LEU A 561 -8.14 -5.56 27.37
C LEU A 561 -8.56 -6.03 28.77
N GLU A 562 -9.86 -6.13 29.00
CA GLU A 562 -10.44 -6.61 30.26
C GLU A 562 -11.23 -7.91 30.03
N ALA A 563 -11.28 -8.77 31.06
CA ALA A 563 -12.08 -9.98 31.00
C ALA A 563 -13.58 -9.64 30.85
N GLY A 564 -14.16 -10.04 29.71
CA GLY A 564 -15.58 -9.85 29.40
C GLY A 564 -15.87 -8.89 28.23
N ASN A 565 -14.91 -8.06 27.84
CA ASN A 565 -15.02 -7.21 26.65
C ASN A 565 -14.28 -7.84 25.47
N VAL A 566 -14.86 -8.90 24.91
CA VAL A 566 -14.52 -9.30 23.54
C VAL A 566 -15.24 -8.32 22.61
N GLN A 567 -14.65 -7.14 22.37
CA GLN A 567 -15.06 -6.34 21.21
C GLN A 567 -14.63 -7.13 19.97
N LYS A 568 -15.59 -7.91 19.44
CA LYS A 568 -15.59 -8.58 18.13
C LYS A 568 -14.20 -9.01 17.64
N ALA A 569 -13.74 -10.13 18.17
CA ALA A 569 -12.86 -11.01 17.39
C ALA A 569 -13.52 -11.20 16.01
N ARG A 570 -12.81 -10.79 14.96
CA ARG A 570 -13.28 -10.88 13.57
C ARG A 570 -13.75 -12.31 13.28
N GLY A 571 -14.87 -12.40 12.58
CA GLY A 571 -15.40 -13.65 12.08
C GLY A 571 -14.38 -14.36 11.19
N LEU A 572 -14.48 -15.68 11.22
CA LEU A 572 -13.85 -16.66 10.35
C LEU A 572 -13.82 -16.22 8.88
#